data_AF-A0A6B8M2B5-F1
#
_entry.id   AF-A0A6B8M2B5-F1
#
_cell.length_a   1.000
_cell.length_b   1.000
_cell.length_c   1.000
_cell.angle_alpha   90.00
_cell.angle_beta   90.00
_cell.angle_gamma   90.00
#
_symmetry.space_group_name_H-M   'P 1'
#
loop_
_entity.id
_entity.type
_entity.pdbx_description
1 polymer ?
#
loop_
_entity_poly.entity_id
_entity_poly.type
_entity_poly.pdbx_seq_one_letter_code
_entity_poly.pdbx_strand_id
1 'polypeptide(L)'
;MAMGAPAGEESSIISFHRLHYGKLGEGEERRVPASAGYAVTRRSSGLSRDWDPHLSPLRLMGLRRFEPDAIDIDARTAGCLVVRAIGESMVLLRARFRPEDGERGFGRLHQQAAIWIGARDAFQQNPAAVLSVAAHELQALPDLVEEGEAQRLNDAPLLWRVPRPDPEGVRRVVERSDWALPMLELLLDGAETGEDASRDFGAHDFASEASFLAAAGLTLQMLPQAFPRWRDISVVSGLAHPLPGLCLRYVPSWGRAKAAA
;
A
#
# COMPACT_ATOMS: atom_id res chain seq x y z
N MET A 1 36.27 5.69 20.36
CA MET A 1 36.69 5.76 18.96
C MET A 1 35.45 6.01 18.12
N ALA A 2 35.35 7.20 17.53
CA ALA A 2 34.23 7.56 16.67
C ALA A 2 34.39 6.82 15.33
N MET A 3 33.51 5.87 15.06
CA MET A 3 33.36 5.35 13.69
C MET A 3 32.75 6.47 12.86
N GLY A 4 33.55 7.04 11.96
CA GLY A 4 33.08 8.02 10.99
C GLY A 4 31.90 7.45 10.21
N ALA A 5 30.87 8.27 10.00
CA ALA A 5 29.75 7.91 9.15
C ALA A 5 30.29 7.42 7.79
N PRO A 6 29.85 6.25 7.30
CA PRO A 6 30.31 5.79 6.00
C PRO A 6 29.90 6.83 4.96
N ALA A 7 30.90 7.44 4.34
CA ALA A 7 30.73 8.38 3.25
C ALA A 7 30.25 7.62 2.01
N GLY A 8 29.10 8.03 1.47
CA GLY A 8 28.68 7.67 0.12
C GLY A 8 27.60 6.59 -0.04
N GLU A 9 26.57 6.54 0.81
CA GLU A 9 25.34 5.83 0.41
C GLU A 9 24.71 6.58 -0.77
N GLU A 10 24.94 6.09 -1.98
CA GLU A 10 24.18 6.51 -3.15
C GLU A 10 22.69 6.36 -2.83
N SER A 11 21.96 7.46 -2.89
CA SER A 11 20.53 7.49 -2.60
C SER A 11 19.73 7.64 -3.89
N SER A 12 18.56 7.03 -3.90
CA SER A 12 17.56 7.17 -4.97
C SER A 12 16.48 8.14 -4.52
N ILE A 13 15.89 8.88 -5.46
CA ILE A 13 14.71 9.71 -5.21
C ILE A 13 13.50 9.00 -5.81
N ILE A 14 12.50 8.70 -4.98
CA ILE A 14 11.23 8.13 -5.40
C ILE A 14 10.18 9.25 -5.32
N SER A 15 9.37 9.37 -6.37
CA SER A 15 8.30 10.35 -6.45
C SER A 15 6.93 9.70 -6.53
N PHE A 16 5.95 10.27 -5.82
CA PHE A 16 4.56 9.86 -5.88
C PHE A 16 3.62 11.04 -6.10
N HIS A 17 2.79 10.97 -7.13
CA HIS A 17 1.58 11.78 -7.20
C HIS A 17 0.57 11.27 -6.19
N ARG A 18 -0.20 12.16 -5.58
CA ARG A 18 -1.24 11.84 -4.59
C ARG A 18 -2.62 12.10 -5.16
N LEU A 19 -3.57 11.24 -4.81
CA LEU A 19 -4.99 11.45 -4.95
C LEU A 19 -5.70 10.92 -3.70
N HIS A 20 -6.44 11.77 -3.00
CA HIS A 20 -7.29 11.36 -1.89
C HIS A 20 -8.75 11.42 -2.30
N TYR A 21 -9.53 10.44 -1.86
CA TYR A 21 -10.96 10.37 -2.12
C TYR A 21 -11.71 10.08 -0.82
N GLY A 22 -12.74 10.85 -0.54
CA GLY A 22 -13.51 10.71 0.67
C GLY A 22 -14.26 11.99 1.01
N LYS A 23 -14.35 12.29 2.30
CA LYS A 23 -14.99 13.50 2.81
C LYS A 23 -13.95 14.37 3.51
N LEU A 24 -14.18 15.67 3.55
CA LEU A 24 -13.35 16.58 4.33
C LEU A 24 -13.73 16.49 5.81
N GLY A 25 -12.72 16.53 6.67
CA GLY A 25 -12.87 16.57 8.11
C GLY A 25 -12.64 17.97 8.70
N GLU A 26 -13.10 18.19 9.91
CA GLU A 26 -12.91 19.41 10.71
C GLU A 26 -12.27 19.09 12.06
N GLY A 27 -11.47 20.04 12.55
CA GLY A 27 -10.81 19.94 13.87
C GLY A 27 -9.81 18.80 14.01
N GLU A 28 -9.26 18.65 15.22
CA GLU A 28 -8.18 17.70 15.51
C GLU A 28 -8.61 16.23 15.34
N GLU A 29 -9.86 15.91 15.65
CA GLU A 29 -10.41 14.56 15.50
C GLU A 29 -10.82 14.24 14.06
N ARG A 30 -10.71 15.20 13.13
CA ARG A 30 -11.12 15.07 11.72
C ARG A 30 -12.56 14.57 11.62
N ARG A 31 -13.49 15.22 12.33
CA ARG A 31 -14.92 14.88 12.26
C ARG A 31 -15.48 15.33 10.93
N VAL A 32 -16.44 14.62 10.38
CA VAL A 32 -16.98 14.92 9.06
C VAL A 32 -18.30 15.67 9.23
N PRO A 33 -18.41 16.92 8.70
CA PRO A 33 -19.66 17.66 8.75
C PRO A 33 -20.79 16.93 8.03
N ALA A 34 -22.03 17.07 8.53
CA ALA A 34 -23.20 16.43 7.92
C ALA A 34 -23.45 16.88 6.46
N SER A 35 -22.97 18.07 6.08
CA SER A 35 -23.04 18.60 4.71
C SER A 35 -21.96 18.05 3.77
N ALA A 36 -20.96 17.31 4.29
CA ALA A 36 -19.83 16.85 3.49
C ALA A 36 -20.23 15.72 2.52
N GLY A 37 -20.03 16.01 1.24
CA GLY A 37 -20.16 15.03 0.15
C GLY A 37 -18.85 14.28 -0.14
N TYR A 38 -18.96 13.19 -0.87
CA TYR A 38 -17.82 12.47 -1.40
C TYR A 38 -17.20 13.22 -2.59
N ALA A 39 -15.89 13.41 -2.55
CA ALA A 39 -15.13 14.02 -3.63
C ALA A 39 -13.67 13.58 -3.63
N VAL A 40 -12.94 13.97 -4.67
CA VAL A 40 -11.48 14.05 -4.60
C VAL A 40 -11.12 15.19 -3.67
N THR A 41 -10.50 14.87 -2.54
CA THR A 41 -10.16 15.83 -1.48
C THR A 41 -8.73 16.33 -1.57
N ARG A 42 -7.84 15.61 -2.27
CA ARG A 42 -6.47 16.03 -2.56
C ARG A 42 -6.03 15.52 -3.93
N ARG A 43 -5.22 16.31 -4.63
CA ARG A 43 -4.62 15.94 -5.91
C ARG A 43 -3.26 16.61 -6.06
N SER A 44 -2.26 15.84 -6.49
CA SER A 44 -0.99 16.42 -6.92
C SER A 44 -1.11 17.18 -8.24
N SER A 45 -0.42 18.31 -8.34
CA SER A 45 -0.20 19.03 -9.58
C SER A 45 0.34 18.09 -10.68
N GLY A 46 -0.17 18.26 -11.89
CA GLY A 46 0.18 17.43 -13.06
C GLY A 46 -0.49 16.06 -13.15
N LEU A 47 -1.21 15.59 -12.12
CA LEU A 47 -1.98 14.34 -12.22
C LEU A 47 -3.28 14.58 -13.00
N SER A 48 -3.36 14.08 -14.24
CA SER A 48 -4.55 14.20 -15.10
C SER A 48 -5.79 13.59 -14.45
N ARG A 49 -6.96 14.20 -14.67
CA ARG A 49 -8.27 13.66 -14.27
C ARG A 49 -8.66 12.40 -15.05
N ASP A 50 -8.02 12.15 -16.19
CA ASP A 50 -8.24 10.93 -16.97
C ASP A 50 -7.82 9.66 -16.21
N TRP A 51 -7.00 9.80 -15.16
CA TRP A 51 -6.63 8.69 -14.29
C TRP A 51 -7.74 8.28 -13.32
N ASP A 52 -8.71 9.14 -13.02
CA ASP A 52 -9.70 8.91 -11.97
C ASP A 52 -10.48 7.59 -12.13
N PRO A 53 -10.92 7.20 -13.36
CA PRO A 53 -11.58 5.91 -13.58
C PRO A 53 -10.68 4.69 -13.33
N HIS A 54 -9.36 4.87 -13.35
CA HIS A 54 -8.37 3.83 -13.08
C HIS A 54 -8.00 3.74 -11.59
N LEU A 55 -8.16 4.85 -10.87
CA LEU A 55 -7.81 4.99 -9.45
C LEU A 55 -9.00 4.77 -8.52
N SER A 56 -10.16 4.38 -9.04
CA SER A 56 -11.30 4.01 -8.18
C SER A 56 -10.90 2.89 -7.20
N PRO A 57 -11.10 3.06 -5.89
CA PRO A 57 -10.76 2.04 -4.89
C PRO A 57 -11.37 0.67 -5.22
N LEU A 58 -12.61 0.63 -5.72
CA LEU A 58 -13.28 -0.60 -6.17
C LEU A 58 -12.46 -1.34 -7.22
N ARG A 59 -11.98 -0.61 -8.25
CA ARG A 59 -11.21 -1.20 -9.34
C ARG A 59 -9.84 -1.68 -8.86
N LEU A 60 -9.16 -0.88 -8.04
CA LEU A 60 -7.85 -1.23 -7.49
C LEU A 60 -7.90 -2.49 -6.62
N MET A 61 -8.97 -2.62 -5.82
CA MET A 61 -9.24 -3.76 -4.95
C MET A 61 -9.95 -4.93 -5.66
N GLY A 62 -10.28 -4.83 -6.95
CA GLY A 62 -10.99 -5.89 -7.68
C GLY A 62 -12.41 -6.18 -7.17
N LEU A 63 -13.06 -5.19 -6.56
CA LEU A 63 -14.37 -5.33 -5.93
C LEU A 63 -15.49 -4.74 -6.78
N ARG A 64 -16.68 -5.36 -6.70
CA ARG A 64 -17.92 -4.78 -7.25
C ARG A 64 -18.54 -3.76 -6.30
N ARG A 65 -18.41 -4.00 -5.00
CA ARG A 65 -18.87 -3.13 -3.92
C ARG A 65 -17.84 -3.17 -2.79
N PHE A 66 -17.60 -2.03 -2.16
CA PHE A 66 -16.70 -1.92 -1.02
C PHE A 66 -17.53 -1.71 0.22
N GLU A 67 -17.47 -2.70 1.11
CA GLU A 67 -18.18 -2.74 2.38
C GLU A 67 -17.17 -3.02 3.52
N PRO A 68 -17.50 -2.72 4.78
CA PRO A 68 -16.56 -2.89 5.89
C PRO A 68 -16.05 -4.32 6.13
N ASP A 69 -16.74 -5.33 5.60
CA ASP A 69 -16.36 -6.74 5.63
C ASP A 69 -15.30 -7.11 4.59
N ALA A 70 -15.12 -6.30 3.55
CA ALA A 70 -14.01 -6.44 2.62
C ALA A 70 -12.64 -6.18 3.29
N ILE A 71 -12.64 -5.52 4.46
CA ILE A 71 -11.45 -5.28 5.28
C ILE A 71 -11.43 -6.27 6.44
N ASP A 72 -10.29 -6.94 6.61
CA ASP A 72 -10.01 -7.80 7.75
C ASP A 72 -10.28 -7.07 9.06
N ILE A 73 -10.89 -7.78 10.02
CA ILE A 73 -11.36 -7.20 11.28
C ILE A 73 -10.23 -6.53 12.06
N ASP A 74 -9.06 -7.17 12.09
CA ASP A 74 -7.88 -6.70 12.82
C ASP A 74 -7.14 -5.58 12.04
N ALA A 75 -7.50 -5.34 10.77
CA ALA A 75 -6.96 -4.27 9.94
C ALA A 75 -7.90 -3.04 9.81
N ARG A 76 -9.16 -3.11 10.27
CA ARG A 76 -10.18 -2.05 10.04
C ARG A 76 -9.74 -0.64 10.45
N THR A 77 -8.97 -0.53 11.54
CA THR A 77 -8.46 0.76 12.03
C THR A 77 -7.41 1.35 11.09
N ALA A 78 -6.48 0.54 10.56
CA ALA A 78 -5.51 1.05 9.59
C ALA A 78 -6.12 1.20 8.18
N GLY A 79 -7.07 0.32 7.84
CA GLY A 79 -7.55 0.10 6.49
C GLY A 79 -6.81 -1.01 5.78
N CYS A 80 -7.32 -1.40 4.62
CA CYS A 80 -6.60 -2.27 3.71
C CYS A 80 -5.60 -1.45 2.87
N LEU A 81 -4.45 -2.05 2.58
CA LEU A 81 -3.45 -1.55 1.64
C LEU A 81 -3.36 -2.46 0.42
N VAL A 82 -3.25 -1.84 -0.75
CA VAL A 82 -3.05 -2.52 -2.04
C VAL A 82 -1.93 -1.83 -2.78
N VAL A 83 -0.95 -2.60 -3.24
CA VAL A 83 0.13 -2.14 -4.11
C VAL A 83 0.11 -2.99 -5.37
N ARG A 84 -0.07 -2.37 -6.54
CA ARG A 84 -0.13 -3.07 -7.83
C ARG A 84 0.19 -2.15 -9.02
N ALA A 85 0.62 -2.74 -10.12
CA ALA A 85 0.87 -2.00 -11.34
C ALA A 85 -0.42 -1.64 -12.10
N ILE A 86 -0.40 -0.50 -12.80
CA ILE A 86 -1.37 -0.10 -13.82
C ILE A 86 -0.59 0.52 -14.98
N GLY A 87 -0.47 -0.21 -16.09
CA GLY A 87 0.38 0.19 -17.21
C GLY A 87 1.84 0.34 -16.77
N GLU A 88 2.40 1.54 -16.95
CA GLU A 88 3.77 1.89 -16.53
C GLU A 88 3.85 2.55 -15.14
N SER A 89 2.75 2.56 -14.40
CA SER A 89 2.69 3.13 -13.06
C SER A 89 2.55 2.04 -12.00
N MET A 90 3.11 2.31 -10.83
CA MET A 90 2.82 1.59 -9.60
C MET A 90 1.82 2.40 -8.78
N VAL A 91 0.74 1.77 -8.33
CA VAL A 91 -0.30 2.40 -7.52
C VAL A 91 -0.32 1.77 -6.15
N LEU A 92 -0.29 2.62 -5.13
CA LEU A 92 -0.44 2.26 -3.73
C LEU A 92 -1.73 2.89 -3.22
N LEU A 93 -2.64 2.07 -2.72
CA LEU A 93 -3.91 2.48 -2.14
C LEU A 93 -3.92 2.11 -0.67
N ARG A 94 -4.34 3.04 0.18
CA ARG A 94 -4.87 2.75 1.51
C ARG A 94 -6.34 3.14 1.52
N ALA A 95 -7.22 2.24 1.93
CA ALA A 95 -8.65 2.52 2.05
C ALA A 95 -9.22 1.96 3.35
N ARG A 96 -10.12 2.71 3.98
CA ARG A 96 -10.79 2.29 5.21
C ARG A 96 -12.19 2.85 5.32
N PHE A 97 -12.93 2.33 6.29
CA PHE A 97 -14.14 2.93 6.80
C PHE A 97 -13.86 3.58 8.15
N ARG A 98 -14.43 4.76 8.38
CA ARG A 98 -14.28 5.51 9.63
C ARG A 98 -15.62 6.12 10.04
N PRO A 99 -15.92 6.24 11.35
CA PRO A 99 -17.08 7.01 11.80
C PRO A 99 -16.95 8.49 11.42
N GLU A 100 -18.05 9.10 10.99
CA GLU A 100 -18.12 10.54 10.71
C GLU A 100 -17.80 11.38 11.95
N ASP A 101 -18.15 10.92 13.16
CA ASP A 101 -17.91 11.67 14.41
C ASP A 101 -16.45 11.62 14.93
N GLY A 102 -15.53 10.96 14.24
CA GLY A 102 -14.16 10.77 14.72
C GLY A 102 -13.74 9.31 14.86
N GLU A 103 -12.44 9.07 15.09
CA GLU A 103 -11.83 7.73 15.17
C GLU A 103 -12.44 6.90 16.30
N ARG A 104 -12.83 7.59 17.37
CA ARG A 104 -13.44 7.02 18.58
C ARG A 104 -14.95 7.31 18.67
N GLY A 105 -15.53 7.86 17.60
CA GLY A 105 -16.93 8.26 17.55
C GLY A 105 -17.88 7.10 17.24
N PHE A 106 -19.18 7.36 17.39
CA PHE A 106 -20.27 6.42 17.13
C PHE A 106 -21.19 6.97 16.03
N GLY A 107 -20.60 7.25 14.87
CA GLY A 107 -21.30 7.83 13.71
C GLY A 107 -21.47 6.85 12.56
N ARG A 108 -22.12 7.31 11.49
CA ARG A 108 -22.16 6.56 10.22
C ARG A 108 -20.74 6.34 9.72
N LEU A 109 -20.50 5.16 9.15
CA LEU A 109 -19.23 4.86 8.52
C LEU A 109 -19.17 5.53 7.15
N HIS A 110 -18.07 6.21 6.87
CA HIS A 110 -17.75 6.72 5.55
C HIS A 110 -16.43 6.08 5.07
N GLN A 111 -16.35 5.82 3.77
CA GLN A 111 -15.11 5.43 3.11
C GLN A 111 -14.12 6.62 3.07
N GLN A 112 -12.85 6.34 3.35
CA GLN A 112 -11.72 7.24 3.10
C GLN A 112 -10.63 6.47 2.36
N ALA A 113 -10.03 7.09 1.35
CA ALA A 113 -8.95 6.51 0.57
C ALA A 113 -7.82 7.51 0.30
N ALA A 114 -6.59 7.04 0.42
CA ALA A 114 -5.38 7.73 -0.01
C ALA A 114 -4.67 6.87 -1.07
N ILE A 115 -4.33 7.50 -2.20
CA ILE A 115 -3.78 6.83 -3.37
C ILE A 115 -2.50 7.53 -3.79
N TRP A 116 -1.42 6.77 -3.90
CA TRP A 116 -0.13 7.23 -4.40
C TRP A 116 0.21 6.55 -5.71
N ILE A 117 0.76 7.31 -6.64
CA ILE A 117 1.05 6.85 -8.00
C ILE A 117 2.50 7.21 -8.31
N GLY A 118 3.32 6.19 -8.52
CA GLY A 118 4.73 6.33 -8.87
C GLY A 118 5.05 5.64 -10.19
N ALA A 119 6.27 5.82 -10.68
CA ALA A 119 6.77 5.07 -11.83
C ALA A 119 6.99 3.59 -11.47
N ARG A 120 6.60 2.68 -12.36
CA ARG A 120 6.81 1.23 -12.17
C ARG A 120 8.29 0.89 -12.06
N ASP A 121 9.13 1.46 -12.91
CA ASP A 121 10.58 1.19 -12.90
C ASP A 121 11.22 1.61 -11.58
N ALA A 122 10.78 2.73 -10.98
CA ALA A 122 11.25 3.16 -9.67
C ALA A 122 10.87 2.15 -8.57
N PHE A 123 9.67 1.56 -8.66
CA PHE A 123 9.25 0.48 -7.79
C PHE A 123 10.08 -0.79 -8.01
N GLN A 124 10.31 -1.21 -9.25
CA GLN A 124 11.12 -2.41 -9.54
C GLN A 124 12.57 -2.27 -9.06
N GLN A 125 13.12 -1.06 -9.08
CA GLN A 125 14.47 -0.79 -8.57
C GLN A 125 14.54 -0.78 -7.04
N ASN A 126 13.49 -0.33 -6.36
CA ASN A 126 13.50 -0.09 -4.92
C ASN A 126 12.22 -0.59 -4.20
N PRO A 127 11.75 -1.83 -4.42
CA PRO A 127 10.46 -2.28 -3.87
C PRO A 127 10.45 -2.24 -2.34
N ALA A 128 11.56 -2.63 -1.69
CA ALA A 128 11.69 -2.56 -0.23
C ALA A 128 11.53 -1.15 0.32
N ALA A 129 12.13 -0.16 -0.33
CA ALA A 129 12.02 1.24 0.09
C ALA A 129 10.60 1.78 -0.14
N VAL A 130 9.98 1.49 -1.29
CA VAL A 130 8.60 1.91 -1.58
C VAL A 130 7.62 1.34 -0.56
N LEU A 131 7.69 0.04 -0.27
CA LEU A 131 6.78 -0.60 0.67
C LEU A 131 7.03 -0.15 2.11
N SER A 132 8.28 0.08 2.49
CA SER A 132 8.62 0.65 3.79
C SER A 132 8.03 2.06 3.95
N VAL A 133 8.21 2.94 2.95
CA VAL A 133 7.63 4.29 2.98
C VAL A 133 6.11 4.22 3.07
N ALA A 134 5.46 3.36 2.29
CA ALA A 134 4.01 3.19 2.34
C ALA A 134 3.50 2.69 3.69
N ALA A 135 4.24 1.78 4.35
CA ALA A 135 3.87 1.24 5.67
C ALA A 135 3.78 2.33 6.74
N HIS A 136 4.64 3.35 6.67
CA HIS A 136 4.72 4.41 7.68
C HIS A 136 3.86 5.64 7.33
N GLU A 137 3.78 5.97 6.04
CA GLU A 137 3.34 7.29 5.59
C GLU A 137 2.00 7.29 4.84
N LEU A 138 1.63 6.15 4.22
CA LEU A 138 0.38 6.07 3.46
C LEU A 138 -0.81 5.77 4.37
N GLN A 139 -1.46 6.85 4.84
CA GLN A 139 -2.61 6.80 5.73
C GLN A 139 -3.87 7.36 5.06
N ALA A 140 -5.00 6.67 5.23
CA ALA A 140 -6.29 7.09 4.71
C ALA A 140 -7.04 7.99 5.73
N LEU A 141 -6.49 9.17 5.98
CA LEU A 141 -7.11 10.19 6.85
C LEU A 141 -7.91 11.21 6.03
N PRO A 142 -9.02 11.76 6.55
CA PRO A 142 -9.74 12.88 5.92
C PRO A 142 -8.83 14.10 5.78
N ASP A 143 -8.79 14.74 4.60
CA ASP A 143 -8.19 16.08 4.48
C ASP A 143 -9.05 17.12 5.20
N LEU A 144 -8.45 18.24 5.60
CA LEU A 144 -9.12 19.23 6.46
C LEU A 144 -9.91 20.27 5.65
N VAL A 145 -11.05 20.72 6.19
CA VAL A 145 -11.87 21.80 5.61
C VAL A 145 -11.16 23.16 5.64
N GLU A 146 -10.29 23.36 6.62
CA GLU A 146 -9.51 24.58 6.81
C GLU A 146 -8.39 24.71 5.77
N GLU A 147 -8.01 23.61 5.11
CA GLU A 147 -7.05 23.62 4.01
C GLU A 147 -7.73 24.10 2.72
N GLY A 148 -7.19 25.18 2.15
CA GLY A 148 -7.70 25.79 0.94
C GLY A 148 -7.76 24.79 -0.23
N GLU A 149 -8.86 24.79 -0.97
CA GLU A 149 -9.07 23.86 -2.09
C GLU A 149 -7.96 23.97 -3.15
N ALA A 150 -7.55 25.19 -3.51
CA ALA A 150 -6.48 25.41 -4.48
C ALA A 150 -5.15 24.79 -4.05
N GLN A 151 -4.88 24.72 -2.73
CA GLN A 151 -3.71 24.04 -2.18
C GLN A 151 -3.89 22.52 -2.29
N ARG A 152 -4.98 21.98 -1.72
CA ARG A 152 -5.25 20.54 -1.73
C ARG A 152 -5.29 19.93 -3.12
N LEU A 153 -5.81 20.64 -4.12
CA LEU A 153 -5.98 20.14 -5.49
C LEU A 153 -4.80 20.46 -6.43
N ASN A 154 -3.74 21.08 -5.94
CA ASN A 154 -2.55 21.42 -6.73
C ASN A 154 -1.23 21.17 -5.98
N ASP A 155 -1.23 20.18 -5.09
CA ASP A 155 -0.12 19.87 -4.21
C ASP A 155 1.10 19.36 -4.99
N ALA A 156 2.33 19.61 -4.53
CA ALA A 156 3.49 18.97 -5.15
C ALA A 156 3.41 17.43 -4.98
N PRO A 157 3.97 16.65 -5.92
CA PRO A 157 4.26 15.23 -5.70
C PRO A 157 5.10 15.03 -4.44
N LEU A 158 4.88 13.93 -3.74
CA LEU A 158 5.77 13.51 -2.65
C LEU A 158 7.13 13.11 -3.21
N LEU A 159 8.18 13.41 -2.47
CA LEU A 159 9.55 13.03 -2.79
C LEU A 159 10.20 12.39 -1.58
N TRP A 160 10.72 11.18 -1.77
CA TRP A 160 11.40 10.41 -0.74
C TRP A 160 12.81 10.09 -1.20
N ARG A 161 13.80 10.47 -0.39
CA ARG A 161 15.18 10.04 -0.56
C ARG A 161 15.35 8.73 0.20
N VAL A 162 15.74 7.68 -0.51
CA VAL A 162 15.91 6.34 0.07
C VAL A 162 17.32 5.82 -0.23
N PRO A 163 17.91 5.00 0.66
CA PRO A 163 19.17 4.34 0.37
C PRO A 163 19.00 3.38 -0.81
N ARG A 164 20.03 3.28 -1.67
CA ARG A 164 20.05 2.18 -2.66
C ARG A 164 20.15 0.84 -1.93
N PRO A 165 19.48 -0.21 -2.44
CA PRO A 165 19.54 -1.52 -1.82
C PRO A 165 20.96 -2.09 -1.90
N ASP A 166 21.48 -2.62 -0.79
CA ASP A 166 22.68 -3.48 -0.75
C ASP A 166 22.28 -4.90 -1.18
N PRO A 167 22.64 -5.37 -2.40
CA PRO A 167 22.17 -6.66 -2.90
C PRO A 167 22.64 -7.84 -2.05
N GLU A 168 23.87 -7.79 -1.51
CA GLU A 168 24.41 -8.85 -0.67
C GLU A 168 23.81 -8.82 0.74
N GLY A 169 23.52 -7.63 1.27
CA GLY A 169 22.74 -7.45 2.48
C GLY A 169 21.33 -8.04 2.35
N VAL A 170 20.61 -7.69 1.29
CA VAL A 170 19.28 -8.21 0.99
C VAL A 170 19.29 -9.72 0.86
N ARG A 171 20.21 -10.28 0.05
CA ARG A 171 20.35 -11.74 -0.13
C ARG A 171 20.52 -12.45 1.21
N ARG A 172 21.46 -11.97 2.05
CA ARG A 172 21.72 -12.57 3.37
C ARG A 172 20.51 -12.58 4.29
N VAL A 173 19.66 -11.54 4.24
CA VAL A 173 18.43 -11.49 5.05
C VAL A 173 17.40 -12.47 4.50
N VAL A 174 17.18 -12.47 3.19
CA VAL A 174 16.19 -13.33 2.52
C VAL A 174 16.53 -14.81 2.72
N GLU A 175 17.78 -15.21 2.47
CA GLU A 175 18.22 -16.62 2.59
C GLU A 175 18.08 -17.21 4.01
N ARG A 176 18.01 -16.35 5.04
CA ARG A 176 17.91 -16.76 6.45
C ARG A 176 16.49 -16.64 7.01
N SER A 177 15.54 -16.20 6.20
CA SER A 177 14.20 -15.87 6.67
C SER A 177 13.18 -16.93 6.26
N ASP A 178 12.41 -17.43 7.22
CA ASP A 178 11.43 -18.50 6.99
C ASP A 178 10.28 -18.06 6.05
N TRP A 179 10.01 -16.77 5.95
CA TRP A 179 9.00 -16.21 5.03
C TRP A 179 9.47 -16.12 3.57
N ALA A 180 10.77 -16.20 3.31
CA ALA A 180 11.33 -15.92 1.98
C ALA A 180 10.93 -16.99 0.97
N LEU A 181 11.13 -18.27 1.30
CA LEU A 181 10.85 -19.37 0.40
C LEU A 181 9.36 -19.39 -0.02
N PRO A 182 8.38 -19.32 0.91
CA PRO A 182 6.96 -19.29 0.53
C PRO A 182 6.56 -18.14 -0.41
N MET A 183 7.20 -16.97 -0.29
CA MET A 183 6.96 -15.83 -1.18
C MET A 183 7.65 -16.01 -2.53
N LEU A 184 8.90 -16.48 -2.55
CA LEU A 184 9.65 -16.72 -3.78
C LEU A 184 9.02 -17.84 -4.61
N GLU A 185 8.60 -18.94 -3.99
CA GLU A 185 7.88 -20.03 -4.66
C GLU A 185 6.66 -19.51 -5.40
N LEU A 186 5.79 -18.72 -4.75
CA LEU A 186 4.63 -18.13 -5.42
C LEU A 186 5.02 -17.31 -6.65
N LEU A 187 6.09 -16.51 -6.53
CA LEU A 187 6.52 -15.60 -7.60
C LEU A 187 7.16 -16.37 -8.76
N LEU A 188 8.00 -17.35 -8.46
CA LEU A 188 8.73 -18.15 -9.46
C LEU A 188 7.79 -19.14 -10.15
N ASP A 189 7.04 -19.94 -9.38
CA ASP A 189 6.08 -20.90 -9.94
C ASP A 189 5.02 -20.18 -10.77
N GLY A 190 4.51 -19.05 -10.27
CA GLY A 190 3.56 -18.23 -11.01
C GLY A 190 4.14 -17.63 -12.29
N ALA A 191 5.45 -17.32 -12.33
CA ALA A 191 6.12 -16.89 -13.56
C ALA A 191 6.28 -18.02 -14.57
N GLU A 192 6.47 -19.26 -14.10
CA GLU A 192 6.62 -20.44 -14.96
C GLU A 192 5.28 -20.93 -15.52
N THR A 193 4.24 -21.00 -14.69
CA THR A 193 2.92 -21.52 -15.10
C THR A 193 2.06 -20.48 -15.82
N GLY A 194 2.28 -19.19 -15.52
CA GLY A 194 1.42 -18.10 -15.98
C GLY A 194 0.05 -18.04 -15.28
N GLU A 195 -0.21 -18.90 -14.31
CA GLU A 195 -1.48 -18.97 -13.58
C GLU A 195 -1.57 -17.89 -12.49
N ASP A 196 -2.80 -17.56 -12.09
CA ASP A 196 -3.04 -16.71 -10.92
C ASP A 196 -2.74 -17.50 -9.63
N ALA A 197 -2.01 -16.88 -8.71
CA ALA A 197 -1.61 -17.49 -7.46
C ALA A 197 -1.64 -16.48 -6.31
N SER A 198 -2.04 -16.94 -5.13
CA SER A 198 -2.04 -16.12 -3.91
C SER A 198 -1.39 -16.86 -2.74
N ARG A 199 -0.57 -16.16 -1.98
CA ARG A 199 0.02 -16.64 -0.73
C ARG A 199 -0.44 -15.72 0.39
N ASP A 200 -1.12 -16.35 1.35
CA ASP A 200 -1.68 -15.69 2.52
C ASP A 200 -0.76 -15.85 3.72
N PHE A 201 -0.57 -14.75 4.44
CA PHE A 201 0.17 -14.66 5.69
C PHE A 201 -0.72 -14.05 6.77
N GLY A 202 -0.60 -14.52 8.01
CA GLY A 202 -1.35 -14.01 9.17
C GLY A 202 -0.47 -13.49 10.28
N ALA A 203 -1.08 -13.09 11.40
CA ALA A 203 -0.35 -12.56 12.56
C ALA A 203 0.66 -13.55 13.18
N HIS A 204 0.55 -14.83 12.84
CA HIS A 204 1.52 -15.87 13.24
C HIS A 204 2.80 -15.84 12.41
N ASP A 205 2.74 -15.37 11.16
CA ASP A 205 3.89 -15.21 10.27
C ASP A 205 4.58 -13.86 10.48
N PHE A 206 3.78 -12.81 10.69
CA PHE A 206 4.24 -11.43 10.83
C PHE A 206 3.53 -10.74 11.97
N ALA A 207 4.29 -10.16 12.91
CA ALA A 207 3.73 -9.47 14.08
C ALA A 207 2.98 -8.18 13.71
N SER A 208 3.25 -7.60 12.54
CA SER A 208 2.61 -6.37 12.06
C SER A 208 2.61 -6.28 10.54
N GLU A 209 1.73 -5.42 9.99
CA GLU A 209 1.74 -5.07 8.57
C GLU A 209 3.11 -4.56 8.10
N ALA A 210 3.76 -3.69 8.89
CA ALA A 210 5.07 -3.15 8.54
C ALA A 210 6.13 -4.25 8.39
N SER A 211 6.10 -5.27 9.25
CA SER A 211 7.01 -6.42 9.14
C SER A 211 6.73 -7.28 7.89
N PHE A 212 5.46 -7.46 7.54
CA PHE A 212 5.08 -8.13 6.29
C PHE A 212 5.52 -7.34 5.05
N LEU A 213 5.28 -6.03 5.02
CA LEU A 213 5.65 -5.16 3.89
C LEU A 213 7.17 -5.09 3.72
N ALA A 214 7.93 -5.10 4.82
CA ALA A 214 9.39 -5.19 4.77
C ALA A 214 9.85 -6.53 4.15
N ALA A 215 9.27 -7.65 4.58
CA ALA A 215 9.56 -8.97 4.03
C ALA A 215 9.20 -9.08 2.55
N ALA A 216 8.00 -8.68 2.17
CA ALA A 216 7.56 -8.64 0.77
C ALA A 216 8.50 -7.77 -0.08
N GLY A 217 8.88 -6.60 0.44
CA GLY A 217 9.80 -5.70 -0.23
C GLY A 217 11.18 -6.28 -0.47
N LEU A 218 11.75 -6.96 0.53
CA LEU A 218 13.03 -7.67 0.42
C LEU A 218 12.94 -8.85 -0.55
N THR A 219 11.85 -9.62 -0.53
CA THR A 219 11.61 -10.68 -1.53
C THR A 219 11.59 -10.11 -2.94
N LEU A 220 10.83 -9.04 -3.17
CA LEU A 220 10.73 -8.42 -4.49
C LEU A 220 12.07 -7.81 -4.93
N GLN A 221 12.90 -7.36 -3.98
CA GLN A 221 14.23 -6.83 -4.27
C GLN A 221 15.19 -7.90 -4.83
N MET A 222 14.93 -9.18 -4.57
CA MET A 222 15.68 -10.31 -5.15
C MET A 222 15.31 -10.62 -6.59
N LEU A 223 14.16 -10.12 -7.07
CA LEU A 223 13.73 -10.39 -8.44
C LEU A 223 14.57 -9.59 -9.44
N PRO A 224 14.97 -10.20 -10.58
CA PRO A 224 15.63 -9.46 -11.63
C PRO A 224 14.67 -8.44 -12.27
N GLN A 225 15.21 -7.34 -12.81
CA GLN A 225 14.42 -6.37 -13.58
C GLN A 225 13.67 -7.02 -14.76
N ALA A 226 14.28 -8.07 -15.34
CA ALA A 226 13.70 -8.84 -16.44
C ALA A 226 12.64 -9.87 -16.02
N PHE A 227 12.25 -9.94 -14.74
CA PHE A 227 11.20 -10.86 -14.29
C PHE A 227 9.90 -10.62 -15.08
N PRO A 228 9.33 -11.63 -15.76
CA PRO A 228 8.34 -11.43 -16.81
C PRO A 228 6.99 -10.90 -16.30
N ARG A 229 6.62 -11.25 -15.06
CA ARG A 229 5.30 -10.96 -14.48
C ARG A 229 5.29 -9.81 -13.47
N TRP A 230 6.24 -8.88 -13.55
CA TRP A 230 6.28 -7.71 -12.66
C TRP A 230 4.96 -6.92 -12.60
N ARG A 231 4.21 -6.87 -13.71
CA ARG A 231 2.91 -6.16 -13.80
C ARG A 231 1.77 -6.88 -13.06
N ASP A 232 1.94 -8.17 -12.79
CA ASP A 232 0.90 -9.02 -12.20
C ASP A 232 1.07 -9.16 -10.68
N ILE A 233 2.20 -8.69 -10.14
CA ILE A 233 2.47 -8.73 -8.71
C ILE A 233 1.56 -7.73 -8.00
N SER A 234 0.91 -8.21 -6.95
CA SER A 234 0.23 -7.38 -5.98
C SER A 234 0.70 -7.69 -4.56
N VAL A 235 0.92 -6.65 -3.76
CA VAL A 235 1.17 -6.76 -2.33
C VAL A 235 -0.02 -6.14 -1.61
N VAL A 236 -0.68 -6.95 -0.79
CA VAL A 236 -1.98 -6.60 -0.20
C VAL A 236 -1.92 -6.83 1.30
N SER A 237 -2.49 -5.90 2.07
CA SER A 237 -2.67 -6.07 3.51
C SER A 237 -4.07 -5.69 3.94
N GLY A 238 -4.67 -6.48 4.83
CA GLY A 238 -5.98 -6.20 5.42
C GLY A 238 -7.16 -6.35 4.46
N LEU A 239 -6.97 -6.76 3.20
CA LEU A 239 -8.06 -7.07 2.28
C LEU A 239 -8.49 -8.53 2.43
N ALA A 240 -9.78 -8.76 2.64
CA ALA A 240 -10.34 -10.09 2.92
C ALA A 240 -10.27 -11.06 1.73
N HIS A 241 -10.06 -10.57 0.51
CA HIS A 241 -9.96 -11.38 -0.71
C HIS A 241 -8.62 -11.18 -1.43
N PRO A 242 -8.10 -12.21 -2.12
CA PRO A 242 -6.93 -12.06 -2.98
C PRO A 242 -7.25 -11.27 -4.24
N LEU A 243 -6.22 -10.67 -4.85
CA LEU A 243 -6.32 -10.05 -6.17
C LEU A 243 -5.84 -11.01 -7.26
N PRO A 244 -6.33 -10.86 -8.51
CA PRO A 244 -5.79 -11.59 -9.67
C PRO A 244 -4.30 -11.33 -9.88
N GLY A 245 -3.61 -12.27 -10.54
CA GLY A 245 -2.17 -12.26 -10.74
C GLY A 245 -1.41 -12.98 -9.64
N LEU A 246 -0.28 -12.40 -9.22
CA LEU A 246 0.61 -12.95 -8.17
C LEU A 246 0.43 -12.14 -6.89
N CYS A 247 -0.36 -12.65 -5.95
CA CYS A 247 -0.80 -11.91 -4.78
C CYS A 247 -0.08 -12.37 -3.51
N LEU A 248 0.78 -11.51 -2.96
CA LEU A 248 1.29 -11.65 -1.59
C LEU A 248 0.35 -10.91 -0.65
N ARG A 249 -0.31 -11.62 0.27
CA ARG A 249 -1.39 -11.05 1.08
C ARG A 249 -1.20 -11.27 2.57
N TYR A 250 -1.30 -10.20 3.34
CA TYR A 250 -1.33 -10.26 4.80
C TYR A 250 -2.74 -10.00 5.34
N VAL A 251 -3.30 -10.99 6.03
CA VAL A 251 -4.60 -10.94 6.69
C VAL A 251 -4.36 -11.21 8.18
N PRO A 252 -4.23 -10.18 9.03
CA PRO A 252 -3.82 -10.37 10.42
C PRO A 252 -4.65 -11.38 11.20
N SER A 253 -5.98 -11.43 10.98
CA SER A 253 -6.86 -12.41 11.65
C SER A 253 -6.68 -13.86 11.19
N TRP A 254 -5.95 -14.10 10.10
CA TRP A 254 -5.70 -15.41 9.52
C TRP A 254 -4.88 -16.29 10.47
N GLY A 255 -5.43 -17.46 10.79
CA GLY A 255 -4.93 -18.38 11.81
C GLY A 255 -5.90 -18.54 12.99
N ARG A 256 -6.62 -17.48 13.40
CA ARG A 256 -7.70 -17.64 14.41
C ARG A 256 -8.90 -18.40 13.85
N ALA A 257 -9.25 -18.15 12.59
CA ALA A 257 -10.33 -18.87 11.90
C ALA A 257 -10.00 -20.36 11.66
N LYS A 258 -8.71 -20.71 11.52
CA LYS A 258 -8.25 -22.10 11.30
C LYS A 258 -8.14 -22.91 12.59
N ALA A 259 -8.05 -22.25 13.75
CA ALA A 259 -8.09 -22.88 15.07
C ALA A 259 -9.53 -23.03 15.62
N ALA A 260 -10.49 -22.35 15.01
CA ALA A 260 -11.92 -22.39 15.37
C ALA A 260 -12.77 -23.27 14.42
N ALA A 261 -12.14 -23.88 13.40
CA ALA A 261 -12.73 -24.81 12.44
C ALA A 261 -12.12 -26.20 12.63
#